data_AF-A0A7C5SGY3-F1
#
_entry.id   AF-A0A7C5SGY3-F1
#
_cell.length_a   1.000
_cell.length_b   1.000
_cell.length_c   1.000
_cell.angle_alpha   90.00
_cell.angle_beta   90.00
_cell.angle_gamma   90.00
#
_symmetry.space_group_name_H-M   'P 1'
#
loop_
_entity.id
_entity.type
_entity.pdbx_description
1 polymer ?
#
loop_
_entity_poly.entity_id
_entity_poly.type
_entity_poly.pdbx_seq_one_letter_code
_entity_poly.pdbx_strand_id
1 'polypeptide(L)'
;GGPVGVWRNELTGPGANWLRVNLDTSARPGLAPDGFQSVVRIRAGEMRHLQVIDGATNHCSSGELGAHFGLGGIETLDAVRVEWRDGTSTTLSNVPANQILTIRAPFHPADFNGDDTLDANDLAAFIAAFLASDASADLDGDGLYALSDLLTWVRWYLDL
;
A
#
# COMPACT_ATOMS: atom_id res chain seq x y z
N GLY A 1 15.91 -34.48 11.71
CA GLY A 1 15.48 -33.07 11.64
C GLY A 1 16.19 -32.32 12.74
N GLY A 2 16.90 -31.24 12.41
CA GLY A 2 17.50 -30.36 13.41
C GLY A 2 16.42 -29.49 14.08
N PRO A 3 16.71 -28.92 15.27
CA PRO A 3 15.75 -28.08 15.99
C PRO A 3 15.46 -26.78 15.21
N VAL A 4 14.27 -26.22 15.43
CA VAL A 4 13.90 -24.88 14.97
C VAL A 4 14.75 -23.84 15.70
N GLY A 5 15.33 -22.90 14.96
CA GLY A 5 16.08 -21.76 15.50
C GLY A 5 15.51 -20.44 14.99
N VAL A 6 15.56 -19.39 15.82
CA VAL A 6 15.21 -18.02 15.44
C VAL A 6 16.50 -17.23 15.23
N TRP A 7 16.60 -16.57 14.09
CA TRP A 7 17.74 -15.72 13.76
C TRP A 7 17.33 -14.26 14.00
N ARG A 8 18.13 -13.54 14.79
CA ARG A 8 17.96 -12.11 15.04
C ARG A 8 19.19 -11.37 14.53
N ASN A 9 18.99 -10.42 13.62
CA ASN A 9 20.06 -9.52 13.20
C ASN A 9 20.28 -8.47 14.30
N GLU A 10 21.42 -8.53 14.98
CA GLU A 10 21.88 -7.49 15.89
C GLU A 10 23.11 -6.82 15.29
N LEU A 11 22.92 -5.70 14.59
CA LEU A 11 24.00 -4.86 14.11
C LEU A 11 24.06 -3.61 14.99
N THR A 12 25.18 -3.38 15.67
CA THR A 12 25.41 -2.18 16.49
C THR A 12 26.55 -1.35 15.89
N GLY A 13 26.39 -0.02 15.86
CA GLY A 13 27.39 0.91 15.30
C GLY A 13 26.86 1.82 14.19
N PRO A 14 27.68 2.78 13.70
CA PRO A 14 27.29 3.65 12.59
C PRO A 14 27.06 2.83 11.31
N GLY A 15 26.04 3.21 10.53
CA GLY A 15 25.71 2.49 9.31
C GLY A 15 24.82 1.25 9.50
N ALA A 16 24.14 1.13 10.64
CA ALA A 16 23.27 -0.01 10.98
C ALA A 16 21.77 0.30 10.86
N ASN A 17 21.38 1.36 10.14
CA ASN A 17 19.98 1.76 10.08
C ASN A 17 19.15 0.76 9.28
N TRP A 18 17.90 0.58 9.68
CA TRP A 18 16.97 -0.37 9.05
C TRP A 18 15.54 0.20 8.98
N LEU A 19 14.72 -0.34 8.09
CA LEU A 19 13.27 -0.11 8.10
C LEU A 19 12.57 -1.44 7.87
N ARG A 20 11.53 -1.68 8.66
CA ARG A 20 10.58 -2.77 8.39
C ARG A 20 9.26 -2.16 7.99
N VAL A 21 8.65 -2.70 6.94
CA VAL A 21 7.32 -2.30 6.48
C VAL A 21 6.36 -3.48 6.63
N ASN A 22 5.34 -3.30 7.46
CA ASN A 22 4.18 -4.20 7.55
C ASN A 22 3.02 -3.56 6.78
N LEU A 23 2.18 -4.38 6.17
CA LEU A 23 1.00 -3.90 5.44
C LEU A 23 -0.26 -4.32 6.19
N ASP A 24 -1.18 -3.38 6.38
CA ASP A 24 -2.50 -3.63 6.96
C ASP A 24 -3.58 -3.47 5.89
N THR A 25 -4.17 -4.60 5.49
CA THR A 25 -5.28 -4.65 4.53
C THR A 25 -6.63 -4.90 5.21
N SER A 26 -6.74 -4.74 6.54
CA SER A 26 -7.98 -5.01 7.28
C SER A 26 -9.19 -4.17 6.85
N ALA A 27 -8.94 -2.99 6.27
CA ALA A 27 -9.96 -2.12 5.67
C ALA A 27 -10.16 -2.38 4.16
N ARG A 28 -9.65 -3.49 3.62
CA ARG A 28 -9.72 -3.84 2.19
C ARG A 28 -9.99 -5.33 2.00
N PRO A 29 -11.25 -5.78 2.09
CA PRO A 29 -11.64 -7.19 1.90
C PRO A 29 -11.21 -7.80 0.56
N GLY A 30 -11.07 -6.97 -0.49
CA GLY A 30 -10.62 -7.40 -1.82
C GLY A 30 -9.11 -7.58 -1.97
N LEU A 31 -8.30 -7.07 -1.04
CA LEU A 31 -6.85 -7.27 -1.03
C LEU A 31 -6.48 -8.55 -0.29
N ALA A 32 -5.39 -9.19 -0.72
CA ALA A 32 -4.87 -10.33 0.02
C ALA A 32 -4.48 -9.91 1.46
N PRO A 33 -4.72 -10.77 2.47
CA PRO A 33 -4.33 -10.50 3.85
C PRO A 33 -2.85 -10.12 3.96
N ASP A 34 -2.55 -9.19 4.87
CA ASP A 34 -1.20 -8.67 5.13
C ASP A 34 -0.47 -8.13 3.88
N GLY A 35 -1.24 -7.76 2.84
CA GLY A 35 -0.73 -7.20 1.59
C GLY A 35 0.04 -8.18 0.71
N PHE A 36 -0.23 -9.49 0.78
CA PHE A 36 0.44 -10.49 -0.05
C PHE A 36 0.42 -10.14 -1.55
N GLN A 37 1.57 -10.29 -2.21
CA GLN A 37 1.93 -9.83 -3.57
C GLN A 37 1.99 -8.31 -3.78
N SER A 38 1.80 -7.48 -2.75
CA SER A 38 2.08 -6.05 -2.86
C SER A 38 3.59 -5.79 -2.93
N VAL A 39 3.97 -4.70 -3.58
CA VAL A 39 5.37 -4.34 -3.82
C VAL A 39 5.72 -3.07 -3.06
N VAL A 40 6.71 -3.15 -2.17
CA VAL A 40 7.22 -2.02 -1.39
C VAL A 40 8.51 -1.52 -2.03
N ARG A 41 8.53 -0.26 -2.46
CA ARG A 41 9.70 0.46 -2.99
C ARG A 41 10.14 1.52 -2.00
N ILE A 42 11.44 1.61 -1.75
CA ILE A 42 12.03 2.65 -0.92
C ILE A 42 13.04 3.50 -1.69
N ARG A 43 13.16 4.76 -1.30
CA ARG A 43 14.06 5.74 -1.90
C ARG A 43 14.73 6.61 -0.84
N ALA A 44 16.05 6.79 -0.96
CA ALA A 44 16.82 7.80 -0.22
C ALA A 44 18.05 8.23 -1.04
N GLY A 45 18.10 9.48 -1.51
CA GLY A 45 19.18 9.99 -2.37
C GLY A 45 19.28 9.21 -3.68
N GLU A 46 20.38 8.48 -3.88
CA GLU A 46 20.58 7.56 -5.02
C GLU A 46 20.12 6.13 -4.73
N MET A 47 19.91 5.75 -3.46
CA MET A 47 19.48 4.41 -3.08
C MET A 47 18.04 4.15 -3.51
N ARG A 48 17.80 3.00 -4.18
CA ARG A 48 16.48 2.46 -4.52
C ARG A 48 16.47 0.98 -4.20
N HIS A 49 15.57 0.54 -3.33
CA HIS A 49 15.33 -0.89 -3.08
C HIS A 49 13.85 -1.22 -3.27
N LEU A 50 13.58 -2.47 -3.59
CA LEU A 50 12.24 -3.02 -3.77
C LEU A 50 12.17 -4.38 -3.08
N GLN A 51 11.04 -4.66 -2.44
CA GLN A 51 10.68 -5.99 -1.98
C GLN A 51 9.22 -6.29 -2.27
N VAL A 52 8.92 -7.56 -2.54
CA VAL A 52 7.57 -8.08 -2.70
C VAL A 52 7.17 -8.79 -1.42
N ILE A 53 5.93 -8.60 -0.97
CA ILE A 53 5.40 -9.35 0.17
C ILE A 53 4.94 -10.72 -0.32
N ASP A 54 5.79 -11.74 -0.24
CA ASP A 54 5.49 -13.09 -0.75
C ASP A 54 5.65 -14.19 0.32
N GLY A 55 5.91 -13.81 1.57
CA GLY A 55 6.07 -14.73 2.71
C GLY A 55 7.34 -15.61 2.63
N ALA A 56 8.24 -15.34 1.67
CA ALA A 56 9.54 -15.96 1.41
C ALA A 56 9.76 -17.32 2.11
N THR A 57 9.58 -18.43 1.39
CA THR A 57 9.73 -19.77 1.99
C THR A 57 11.17 -20.28 1.89
N ASN A 58 11.77 -20.67 3.01
CA ASN A 58 12.99 -21.48 3.05
C ASN A 58 12.64 -22.91 3.51
N HIS A 59 13.57 -23.88 3.36
CA HIS A 59 13.33 -25.27 3.73
C HIS A 59 12.85 -25.38 5.20
N CYS A 60 11.58 -25.80 5.38
CA CYS A 60 10.87 -25.92 6.66
C CYS A 60 10.68 -24.60 7.45
N SER A 61 10.61 -23.44 6.80
CA SER A 61 10.28 -22.16 7.46
C SER A 61 9.49 -21.23 6.55
N SER A 62 8.49 -20.56 7.11
CA SER A 62 7.88 -19.38 6.48
C SER A 62 8.70 -18.14 6.84
N GLY A 63 8.97 -17.29 5.87
CA GLY A 63 9.51 -15.96 6.10
C GLY A 63 8.51 -15.10 6.87
N GLU A 64 9.01 -14.03 7.47
CA GLU A 64 8.17 -13.05 8.14
C GLU A 64 7.36 -12.26 7.11
N LEU A 65 6.06 -12.05 7.38
CA LEU A 65 5.21 -11.16 6.60
C LEU A 65 5.63 -9.71 6.89
N GLY A 66 6.50 -9.16 6.04
CA GLY A 66 6.98 -7.78 6.12
C GLY A 66 8.20 -7.55 5.24
N ALA A 67 8.30 -6.35 4.66
CA ALA A 67 9.47 -5.96 3.87
C ALA A 67 10.55 -5.37 4.78
N HIS A 68 11.74 -5.98 4.78
CA HIS A 68 12.89 -5.56 5.57
C HIS A 68 13.97 -4.95 4.68
N PHE A 69 14.34 -3.70 4.99
CA PHE A 69 15.36 -2.95 4.29
C PHE A 69 16.52 -2.58 5.23
N GLY A 70 17.74 -2.92 4.82
CA GLY A 70 18.96 -2.31 5.38
C GLY A 70 19.21 -0.96 4.72
N LEU A 71 19.40 0.08 5.54
CA LEU A 71 19.54 1.47 5.10
C LEU A 71 20.95 2.04 5.29
N GLY A 72 21.85 1.29 5.94
CA GLY A 72 23.21 1.76 6.14
C GLY A 72 23.23 3.00 7.02
N GLY A 73 23.84 4.09 6.53
CA GLY A 73 23.91 5.39 7.23
C GLY A 73 22.72 6.31 6.99
N ILE A 74 21.71 5.89 6.22
CA ILE A 74 20.54 6.74 5.90
C ILE A 74 19.64 6.85 7.13
N GLU A 75 19.39 8.07 7.60
CA GLU A 75 18.55 8.35 8.78
C GLU A 75 17.08 8.60 8.42
N THR A 76 16.80 9.03 7.19
CA THR A 76 15.45 9.33 6.71
C THR A 76 15.34 8.99 5.23
N LEU A 77 14.25 8.33 4.85
CA LEU A 77 13.94 8.00 3.47
C LEU A 77 13.14 9.12 2.82
N ASP A 78 13.46 9.45 1.57
CA ASP A 78 12.71 10.40 0.75
C ASP A 78 11.30 9.88 0.47
N ALA A 79 11.18 8.57 0.18
CA ALA A 79 9.90 7.95 -0.11
C ALA A 79 9.85 6.45 0.23
N VAL A 80 8.69 6.00 0.70
CA VAL A 80 8.27 4.60 0.79
C VAL A 80 6.96 4.48 0.01
N ARG A 81 6.96 3.71 -1.08
CA ARG A 81 5.79 3.49 -1.94
C ARG A 81 5.37 2.03 -1.88
N VAL A 82 4.09 1.79 -1.59
CA VAL A 82 3.44 0.48 -1.70
C VAL A 82 2.61 0.48 -2.97
N GLU A 83 2.85 -0.46 -3.86
CA GLU A 83 1.95 -0.81 -4.97
C GLU A 83 1.14 -2.02 -4.53
N TRP A 84 -0.16 -1.83 -4.38
CA TRP A 84 -1.09 -2.85 -3.94
C TRP A 84 -1.47 -3.77 -5.12
N ARG A 85 -1.97 -4.97 -4.82
CA ARG A 85 -2.30 -5.97 -5.84
C ARG A 85 -3.44 -5.53 -6.78
N ASP A 86 -4.30 -4.63 -6.33
CA ASP A 86 -5.38 -4.00 -7.11
C ASP A 86 -4.87 -2.86 -8.02
N GLY A 87 -3.56 -2.63 -8.09
CA GLY A 87 -2.97 -1.56 -8.90
C GLY A 87 -2.98 -0.18 -8.25
N THR A 88 -3.68 -0.01 -7.12
CA THR A 88 -3.60 1.23 -6.33
C THR A 88 -2.22 1.38 -5.70
N SER A 89 -1.87 2.59 -5.24
CA SER A 89 -0.59 2.79 -4.56
C SER A 89 -0.66 3.81 -3.42
N THR A 90 0.11 3.56 -2.37
CA THR A 90 0.29 4.47 -1.22
C THR A 90 1.73 4.96 -1.19
N THR A 91 1.96 6.27 -1.08
CA THR A 91 3.32 6.82 -0.95
C THR A 91 3.43 7.67 0.31
N LEU A 92 4.45 7.38 1.12
CA LEU A 92 4.83 8.15 2.29
C LEU A 92 6.19 8.81 2.03
N SER A 93 6.37 10.05 2.46
CA SER A 93 7.61 10.81 2.33
C SER A 93 8.23 11.13 3.68
N ASN A 94 9.54 11.40 3.71
CA ASN A 94 10.27 11.78 4.93
C ASN A 94 10.10 10.76 6.06
N VAL A 95 10.25 9.47 5.74
CA VAL A 95 10.04 8.36 6.69
C VAL A 95 11.33 8.17 7.50
N PRO A 96 11.31 8.28 8.83
CA PRO A 96 12.47 8.01 9.66
C PRO A 96 12.93 6.55 9.56
N ALA A 97 14.24 6.31 9.65
CA ALA A 97 14.78 4.97 9.80
C ALA A 97 14.54 4.40 11.23
N ASN A 98 14.95 3.15 11.43
CA ASN A 98 14.97 2.39 12.70
C ASN A 98 13.61 2.17 13.33
N GLN A 99 12.61 1.83 12.51
CA GLN A 99 11.25 1.57 12.97
C GLN A 99 10.56 0.44 12.19
N ILE A 100 9.50 -0.07 12.81
CA ILE A 100 8.49 -0.87 12.13
C ILE A 100 7.38 0.08 11.71
N LEU A 101 7.24 0.28 10.40
CA LEU A 101 6.22 1.10 9.79
C LEU A 101 5.08 0.22 9.32
N THR A 102 3.88 0.41 9.86
CA THR A 102 2.67 -0.22 9.34
C THR A 102 1.98 0.72 8.37
N ILE A 103 1.82 0.30 7.12
CA ILE A 103 1.12 1.06 6.08
C ILE A 103 -0.24 0.41 5.87
N ARG A 104 -1.30 1.16 6.16
CA ARG A 104 -2.67 0.73 5.91
C ARG A 104 -3.06 1.02 4.46
N ALA A 105 -3.71 0.07 3.81
CA ALA A 105 -4.31 0.33 2.51
C ALA A 105 -5.41 1.41 2.67
N PRO A 106 -5.39 2.50 1.88
CA PRO A 106 -6.44 3.54 1.90
C PRO A 106 -7.75 2.95 1.37
N PHE A 107 -8.92 3.59 1.49
CA PHE A 107 -10.16 3.15 0.84
C PHE A 107 -10.04 3.12 -0.70
N HIS A 108 -10.81 2.30 -1.41
CA HIS A 108 -10.74 2.22 -2.88
C HIS A 108 -11.40 3.48 -3.46
N PRO A 109 -10.81 4.19 -4.42
CA PRO A 109 -11.45 5.40 -4.97
C PRO A 109 -12.84 5.15 -5.60
N ALA A 110 -13.13 3.92 -6.02
CA ALA A 110 -14.46 3.52 -6.49
C ALA A 110 -15.41 2.98 -5.40
N ASP A 111 -14.92 2.73 -4.18
CA ASP A 111 -15.77 2.45 -2.99
C ASP A 111 -16.33 3.80 -2.53
N PHE A 112 -17.40 4.21 -3.19
CA PHE A 112 -17.93 5.57 -3.10
C PHE A 112 -18.82 5.74 -1.87
N ASN A 113 -19.41 4.65 -1.38
CA ASN A 113 -20.24 4.66 -0.19
C ASN A 113 -19.44 4.37 1.10
N GLY A 114 -18.18 3.92 0.99
CA GLY A 114 -17.27 3.65 2.09
C GLY A 114 -17.62 2.38 2.88
N ASP A 115 -18.25 1.40 2.23
CA ASP A 115 -18.69 0.14 2.85
C ASP A 115 -17.69 -1.02 2.71
N ASP A 116 -16.50 -0.73 2.17
CA ASP A 116 -15.39 -1.65 1.95
C ASP A 116 -15.70 -2.76 0.92
N THR A 117 -16.79 -2.65 0.15
CA THR A 117 -17.09 -3.51 -1.00
C THR A 117 -17.12 -2.71 -2.29
N LEU A 118 -16.93 -3.37 -3.44
CA LEU A 118 -17.11 -2.76 -4.76
C LEU A 118 -18.32 -3.42 -5.43
N ASP A 119 -19.49 -2.82 -5.26
CA ASP A 119 -20.76 -3.36 -5.75
C ASP A 119 -21.66 -2.30 -6.39
N ALA A 120 -22.93 -2.65 -6.61
CA ALA A 120 -23.89 -1.76 -7.25
C ALA A 120 -24.30 -0.56 -6.37
N ASN A 121 -24.08 -0.64 -5.06
CA ASN A 121 -24.36 0.43 -4.11
C ASN A 121 -23.33 1.57 -4.25
N ASP A 122 -22.09 1.27 -4.62
CA ASP A 122 -21.09 2.29 -4.95
C ASP A 122 -21.48 3.08 -6.19
N LEU A 123 -21.94 2.37 -7.23
CA LEU A 123 -22.46 3.01 -8.44
C LEU A 123 -23.67 3.89 -8.11
N ALA A 124 -24.59 3.40 -7.28
CA ALA A 124 -25.74 4.17 -6.85
C ALA A 124 -25.34 5.42 -6.04
N ALA A 125 -24.35 5.31 -5.16
CA ALA A 125 -23.83 6.41 -4.36
C ALA A 125 -23.11 7.45 -5.23
N PHE A 126 -22.27 7.01 -6.17
CA PHE A 126 -21.61 7.88 -7.13
C PHE A 126 -22.63 8.62 -8.00
N ILE A 127 -23.60 7.91 -8.59
CA ILE A 127 -24.66 8.54 -9.41
C ILE A 127 -25.45 9.57 -8.59
N ALA A 128 -25.78 9.25 -7.34
CA ALA A 128 -26.50 10.18 -6.46
C ALA A 128 -25.71 11.47 -6.21
N ALA A 129 -24.41 11.35 -5.89
CA ALA A 129 -23.52 12.49 -5.69
C ALA A 129 -23.31 13.29 -6.98
N PHE A 130 -23.14 12.61 -8.12
CA PHE A 130 -23.00 13.22 -9.44
C PHE A 130 -24.23 14.03 -9.83
N LEU A 131 -25.42 13.46 -9.67
CA LEU A 131 -26.70 14.15 -9.94
C LEU A 131 -26.94 15.32 -8.97
N ALA A 132 -26.40 15.25 -7.76
CA ALA A 132 -26.46 16.32 -6.78
C ALA A 132 -25.41 17.41 -7.00
N SER A 133 -24.47 17.23 -7.94
CA SER A 133 -23.30 18.10 -8.11
C SER A 133 -22.52 18.26 -6.80
N ASP A 134 -22.37 17.16 -6.06
CA ASP A 134 -21.58 17.12 -4.83
C ASP A 134 -20.09 17.10 -5.19
N ALA A 135 -19.26 17.84 -4.45
CA ALA A 135 -17.82 17.92 -4.69
C ALA A 135 -17.10 16.56 -4.65
N SER A 136 -17.66 15.56 -3.96
CA SER A 136 -17.14 14.19 -3.98
C SER A 136 -17.23 13.48 -5.34
N ALA A 137 -18.09 13.96 -6.24
CA ALA A 137 -18.29 13.41 -7.57
C ALA A 137 -17.42 14.07 -8.67
N ASP A 138 -16.66 15.12 -8.33
CA ASP A 138 -15.61 15.70 -9.20
C ASP A 138 -14.33 14.89 -9.01
N LEU A 139 -14.18 13.84 -9.80
CA LEU A 139 -13.15 12.81 -9.64
C LEU A 139 -11.85 13.15 -10.35
N ASP A 140 -11.89 14.00 -11.38
CA ASP A 140 -10.70 14.50 -12.07
C ASP A 140 -10.25 15.91 -11.62
N GLY A 141 -11.06 16.58 -10.80
CA GLY A 141 -10.73 17.84 -10.14
C GLY A 141 -10.83 19.05 -11.07
N ASP A 142 -11.56 18.94 -12.17
CA ASP A 142 -11.71 20.01 -13.16
C ASP A 142 -12.86 21.00 -12.84
N GLY A 143 -13.66 20.69 -11.82
CA GLY A 143 -14.77 21.52 -11.36
C GLY A 143 -16.05 21.36 -12.19
N LEU A 144 -16.13 20.37 -13.09
CA LEU A 144 -17.28 20.04 -13.91
C LEU A 144 -17.76 18.62 -13.59
N TYR A 145 -19.05 18.46 -13.31
CA TYR A 145 -19.67 17.14 -13.14
C TYR A 145 -20.05 16.57 -14.52
N ALA A 146 -19.14 15.82 -15.15
CA ALA A 146 -19.25 15.38 -16.54
C ALA A 146 -19.03 13.87 -16.76
N LEU A 147 -19.18 13.44 -18.02
CA LEU A 147 -18.89 12.06 -18.44
C LEU A 147 -17.43 11.65 -18.18
N SER A 148 -16.51 12.61 -18.00
CA SER A 148 -15.13 12.36 -17.59
C SER A 148 -15.05 11.77 -16.19
N ASP A 149 -15.82 12.28 -15.22
CA ASP A 149 -15.90 11.72 -13.86
C ASP A 149 -16.45 10.30 -13.89
N LEU A 150 -17.54 10.09 -14.65
CA LEU A 150 -18.12 8.75 -14.80
C LEU A 150 -17.10 7.77 -15.41
N LEU A 151 -16.32 8.21 -16.42
CA LEU A 151 -15.30 7.38 -17.03
C LEU A 151 -14.14 7.09 -16.06
N THR A 152 -13.76 8.07 -15.24
CA THR A 152 -12.77 7.89 -14.18
C THR A 152 -13.24 6.85 -13.16
N TRP A 153 -14.49 6.96 -12.69
CA TRP A 153 -15.07 5.99 -11.77
C TRP A 153 -15.14 4.58 -12.37
N VAL A 154 -15.60 4.45 -13.62
CA VAL A 154 -15.69 3.15 -14.32
C VAL A 154 -14.31 2.51 -14.51
N ARG A 155 -13.27 3.30 -14.81
CA ARG A 155 -11.89 2.79 -14.89
C ARG A 155 -11.42 2.22 -13.57
N TRP A 156 -11.68 2.93 -12.47
CA TRP A 156 -11.38 2.42 -11.13
C TRP A 156 -12.20 1.17 -10.81
N TYR A 157 -13.50 1.13 -11.14
CA TYR A 157 -14.36 -0.02 -10.86
C TYR A 157 -13.96 -1.29 -11.65
N LEU A 158 -13.43 -1.12 -12.87
CA LEU A 158 -13.08 -2.23 -13.77
C LEU A 158 -11.57 -2.54 -13.81
N ASP A 159 -10.74 -1.86 -13.02
CA ASP A 159 -9.27 -1.91 -13.09
C ASP A 159 -8.72 -1.69 -14.53
N LEU A 160 -9.33 -0.77 -15.30
CA LEU A 160 -9.00 -0.46 -16.71
C LEU A 160 -8.05 0.73 -16.89
#